data_AF-A0A7Y4C599-F1
#
_entry.id   AF-A0A7Y4C599-F1
#
_cell.length_a   1.000
_cell.length_b   1.000
_cell.length_c   1.000
_cell.angle_alpha   90.00
_cell.angle_beta   90.00
_cell.angle_gamma   90.00
#
_symmetry.space_group_name_H-M   'P 1'
#
loop_
_entity.id
_entity.type
_entity.pdbx_description
1 polymer ?
#
loop_
_entity_poly.entity_id
_entity_poly.type
_entity_poly.pdbx_seq_one_letter_code
_entity_poly.pdbx_strand_id
1 'polypeptide(L)'
;MAAKNCRGFTLIESIIAIILMGLAMTSLITFLFPQVQDSARPHYEVRAAALANSFLTVILARGYDENSDIDGGIERCGEGTRVCSATFGPDGIDEIENSVRKPQNFNDVDDYIGCWTTNSASEAYCNNRVGNLNDIFGNSISDEYANFAANVEVTSDSIDGNSEFKKVTVTVTAGQFGDYRFSAHRGNF
;
A
#
# COMPACT_ATOMS: atom_id res chain seq x y z
N MET A 1 14.39 -65.81 38.01
CA MET A 1 14.11 -64.65 37.14
C MET A 1 12.59 -64.52 37.08
N ALA A 2 12.00 -63.59 37.81
CA ALA A 2 10.54 -63.47 37.89
C ALA A 2 10.01 -62.92 36.56
N ALA A 3 9.17 -63.70 35.87
CA ALA A 3 8.51 -63.27 34.65
C ALA A 3 7.50 -62.16 34.99
N LYS A 4 7.71 -60.97 34.43
CA LYS A 4 6.82 -59.83 34.56
C LYS A 4 5.57 -60.11 33.72
N ASN A 5 4.43 -60.36 34.36
CA ASN A 5 3.16 -60.54 33.66
C ASN A 5 2.81 -59.27 32.87
N CYS A 6 2.89 -59.35 31.54
CA CYS A 6 2.36 -58.33 30.65
C CYS A 6 0.82 -58.38 30.72
N ARG A 7 0.22 -57.45 31.47
CA ARG A 7 -1.22 -57.22 31.43
C ARG A 7 -1.55 -56.55 30.09
N GLY A 8 -2.43 -57.17 29.32
CA GLY A 8 -2.96 -56.59 28.07
C GLY A 8 -3.82 -55.35 28.33
N PHE A 9 -4.10 -54.62 27.26
CA PHE A 9 -4.94 -53.42 27.30
C PHE A 9 -6.41 -53.79 27.48
N THR A 10 -7.15 -53.02 28.26
CA THR A 10 -8.60 -53.22 28.39
C THR A 10 -9.35 -52.50 27.27
N LEU A 11 -10.52 -53.00 26.88
CA LEU A 11 -11.35 -52.37 25.84
C LEU A 11 -11.66 -50.90 26.20
N ILE A 12 -11.98 -50.63 27.47
CA ILE A 12 -12.29 -49.27 27.93
C ILE A 12 -11.09 -48.32 27.80
N GLU A 13 -9.88 -48.80 28.07
CA GLU A 13 -8.65 -48.01 27.93
C GLU A 13 -8.39 -47.64 26.47
N SER A 14 -8.70 -48.54 25.52
CA SER A 14 -8.56 -48.26 24.07
C SER A 14 -9.56 -47.22 23.57
N ILE A 15 -10.79 -47.25 24.09
CA ILE A 15 -11.82 -46.26 23.76
C ILE A 15 -11.39 -44.89 24.28
N ILE A 16 -10.93 -44.81 25.54
CA ILE A 16 -10.45 -43.55 26.12
C ILE A 16 -9.24 -43.01 25.34
N ALA A 17 -8.29 -43.86 24.94
CA ALA A 17 -7.12 -43.44 24.16
C ALA A 17 -7.51 -42.83 22.80
N ILE A 18 -8.44 -43.45 22.06
CA ILE A 18 -8.91 -42.95 20.77
C ILE A 18 -9.65 -41.61 20.94
N ILE A 19 -10.47 -41.47 21.99
CA ILE A 19 -11.18 -40.21 22.29
C ILE A 19 -10.18 -39.09 22.60
N LEU A 20 -9.19 -39.35 23.45
CA LEU A 20 -8.16 -38.37 23.82
C LEU A 20 -7.31 -37.98 22.61
N MET A 21 -6.93 -38.93 21.77
CA MET A 21 -6.18 -38.64 20.55
C MET A 21 -7.02 -37.84 19.55
N GLY A 22 -8.32 -38.12 19.43
CA GLY A 22 -9.25 -37.35 18.62
C GLY A 22 -9.38 -35.89 19.09
N LEU A 23 -9.53 -35.67 20.40
CA LEU A 23 -9.57 -34.32 20.99
C LEU A 23 -8.24 -33.56 20.83
N ALA A 24 -7.11 -34.25 21.01
CA ALA A 24 -5.79 -33.65 20.79
C ALA A 24 -5.59 -33.24 19.33
N MET A 25 -6.00 -34.09 18.38
CA MET A 25 -5.83 -33.80 16.96
C MET A 25 -6.76 -32.67 16.48
N THR A 26 -8.02 -32.62 16.93
CA THR A 26 -8.95 -31.54 16.56
C THR A 26 -8.56 -30.19 17.14
N SER A 27 -8.05 -30.16 18.38
CA SER A 27 -7.50 -28.93 18.97
C SER A 27 -6.28 -28.43 18.20
N LEU A 28 -5.34 -29.33 17.85
CA LEU A 28 -4.17 -28.97 17.04
C LEU A 28 -4.55 -28.43 15.65
N ILE A 29 -5.49 -29.07 14.96
CA ILE A 29 -5.96 -28.63 13.64
C ILE A 29 -6.58 -27.23 13.72
N THR A 30 -7.42 -26.98 14.73
CA THR A 30 -8.08 -25.68 14.93
C THR A 30 -7.08 -24.54 15.15
N PHE A 31 -5.94 -24.80 15.79
CA PHE A 31 -4.90 -23.79 15.99
C PHE A 31 -3.93 -23.66 14.80
N LEU A 32 -3.57 -24.77 14.16
CA LEU A 32 -2.54 -24.78 13.12
C LEU A 32 -3.05 -24.20 11.79
N PHE A 33 -4.28 -24.52 11.38
CA PHE A 33 -4.83 -24.09 10.09
C PHE A 33 -4.96 -22.57 9.90
N PRO A 34 -5.50 -21.79 10.86
CA PRO A 34 -5.57 -20.33 10.69
C PRO A 34 -4.18 -19.68 10.58
N GLN A 35 -3.18 -20.22 11.29
CA GLN A 35 -1.81 -19.69 11.25
C GLN A 35 -1.14 -19.83 9.88
N VAL A 36 -1.50 -20.86 9.11
CA VAL A 36 -0.96 -21.07 7.76
C VAL A 36 -1.49 -20.01 6.78
N GLN A 37 -2.75 -19.59 6.91
CA GLN A 37 -3.34 -18.57 6.03
C GLN A 37 -2.74 -17.18 6.27
N ASP A 38 -2.49 -16.81 7.53
CA ASP A 38 -1.92 -15.51 7.87
C ASP A 38 -0.40 -15.42 7.65
N SER A 39 0.27 -16.54 7.40
CA SER A 39 1.74 -16.58 7.23
C SER A 39 2.26 -15.75 6.05
N ALA A 40 1.43 -15.52 5.02
CA ALA A 40 1.79 -14.71 3.86
C ALA A 40 1.61 -13.21 4.11
N ARG A 41 0.77 -12.79 5.07
CA ARG A 41 0.41 -11.38 5.28
C ARG A 41 1.61 -10.46 5.56
N PRO A 42 2.58 -10.81 6.41
CA PRO A 42 3.75 -9.95 6.66
C PRO A 42 4.58 -9.70 5.40
N HIS A 43 4.62 -10.67 4.48
CA HIS A 43 5.33 -10.51 3.22
C HIS A 43 4.63 -9.49 2.30
N TYR A 44 3.30 -9.50 2.25
CA TYR A 44 2.53 -8.50 1.50
C TYR A 44 2.60 -7.10 2.14
N GLU A 45 2.62 -7.02 3.47
CA GLU A 45 2.80 -5.77 4.21
C GLU A 45 4.16 -5.10 3.90
N VAL A 46 5.25 -5.89 3.91
CA VAL A 46 6.59 -5.37 3.56
C VAL A 46 6.63 -4.88 2.12
N ARG A 47 6.02 -5.62 1.18
CA ARG A 47 5.94 -5.18 -0.22
C ARG A 47 5.10 -3.92 -0.39
N ALA A 48 3.96 -3.83 0.30
CA ALA A 48 3.11 -2.65 0.28
C ALA A 48 3.85 -1.42 0.83
N ALA A 49 4.61 -1.58 1.91
CA ALA A 49 5.46 -0.53 2.48
C ALA A 49 6.58 -0.10 1.50
N ALA A 50 7.23 -1.05 0.82
CA ALA A 50 8.24 -0.75 -0.18
C ALA A 50 7.66 0.04 -1.37
N LEU A 51 6.49 -0.37 -1.87
CA LEU A 51 5.78 0.33 -2.95
C LEU A 51 5.38 1.74 -2.51
N ALA A 52 4.78 1.88 -1.33
CA ALA A 52 4.37 3.17 -0.79
C ALA A 52 5.57 4.11 -0.59
N ASN A 53 6.69 3.63 -0.05
CA ASN A 53 7.91 4.42 0.12
C ASN A 53 8.50 4.84 -1.22
N SER A 54 8.46 3.98 -2.24
CA SER A 54 8.88 4.35 -3.60
C SER A 54 8.01 5.48 -4.15
N PHE A 55 6.68 5.37 -4.01
CA PHE A 55 5.74 6.41 -4.42
C PHE A 55 5.99 7.72 -3.68
N LEU A 56 6.08 7.69 -2.36
CA LEU A 56 6.33 8.87 -1.54
C LEU A 56 7.67 9.51 -1.90
N THR A 57 8.72 8.73 -2.16
CA THR A 57 10.02 9.28 -2.56
C THR A 57 9.93 10.04 -3.88
N VAL A 58 9.21 9.48 -4.87
CA VAL A 58 9.02 10.14 -6.17
C VAL A 58 8.14 11.38 -6.05
N ILE A 59 7.02 11.29 -5.34
CA ILE A 59 6.08 12.42 -5.16
C ILE A 59 6.76 13.55 -4.40
N LEU A 60 7.41 13.26 -3.26
CA LEU A 60 8.05 14.28 -2.43
C LEU A 60 9.29 14.92 -3.09
N ALA A 61 9.86 14.27 -4.12
CA ALA A 61 10.94 14.84 -4.91
C ALA A 61 10.44 15.90 -5.93
N ARG A 62 9.12 16.06 -6.10
CA ARG A 62 8.55 17.11 -6.94
C ARG A 62 8.37 18.44 -6.20
N GLY A 63 8.12 19.48 -6.98
CA GLY A 63 7.81 20.82 -6.48
C GLY A 63 6.57 20.80 -5.58
N TYR A 64 6.43 21.80 -4.73
CA TYR A 64 5.24 21.91 -3.88
C TYR A 64 4.00 22.24 -4.71
N ASP A 65 4.16 23.03 -5.77
CA ASP A 65 3.12 23.58 -6.66
C ASP A 65 3.72 23.81 -8.05
N GLU A 66 2.93 23.81 -9.09
CA GLU A 66 3.37 24.09 -10.46
C GLU A 66 3.93 25.53 -10.60
N ASN A 67 3.47 26.45 -9.76
CA ASN A 67 4.01 27.81 -9.68
C ASN A 67 5.16 27.95 -8.68
N SER A 68 5.57 26.88 -8.00
CA SER A 68 6.78 26.88 -7.17
C SER A 68 8.03 26.67 -8.02
N ASP A 69 9.17 27.21 -7.58
CA ASP A 69 10.45 26.93 -8.23
C ASP A 69 11.00 25.58 -7.77
N ILE A 70 11.15 24.64 -8.71
CA ILE A 70 11.65 23.29 -8.44
C ILE A 70 13.11 23.32 -7.96
N ASP A 71 13.90 24.30 -8.40
CA ASP A 71 15.33 24.40 -8.10
C ASP A 71 15.65 25.16 -6.80
N GLY A 72 14.62 25.51 -6.01
CA GLY A 72 14.78 26.22 -4.73
C GLY A 72 15.01 27.72 -4.92
N GLY A 73 13.98 28.39 -5.44
CA GLY A 73 13.96 29.83 -5.68
C GLY A 73 13.82 30.67 -4.40
N ILE A 74 13.95 31.98 -4.55
CA ILE A 74 13.85 32.95 -3.43
C ILE A 74 12.40 33.16 -2.99
N GLU A 75 11.43 33.03 -3.91
CA GLU A 75 10.01 33.23 -3.63
C GLU A 75 9.23 31.92 -3.72
N ARG A 76 8.52 31.61 -2.64
CA ARG A 76 7.65 30.44 -2.51
C ARG A 76 6.30 30.70 -3.20
N CYS A 77 5.54 29.65 -3.51
CA CYS A 77 4.18 29.90 -4.01
C CYS A 77 3.36 30.57 -2.88
N GLY A 78 2.51 31.55 -3.20
CA GLY A 78 1.78 32.34 -2.21
C GLY A 78 2.57 33.52 -1.64
N GLU A 79 3.83 33.71 -2.04
CA GLU A 79 4.62 34.89 -1.71
C GLU A 79 4.74 35.85 -2.90
N GLY A 80 4.80 37.15 -2.61
CA GLY A 80 5.00 38.19 -3.61
C GLY A 80 3.89 38.24 -4.66
N THR A 81 4.24 37.93 -5.91
CA THR A 81 3.29 37.92 -7.04
C THR A 81 2.88 36.52 -7.50
N ARG A 82 3.46 35.46 -6.91
CA ARG A 82 3.18 34.06 -7.25
C ARG A 82 2.03 33.55 -6.40
N VAL A 83 0.91 33.19 -7.04
CA VAL A 83 -0.24 32.57 -6.37
C VAL A 83 -0.11 31.05 -6.54
N CYS A 84 -0.26 30.28 -5.45
CA CYS A 84 -0.33 28.81 -5.56
C CYS A 84 -1.60 28.37 -6.29
N SER A 85 -1.61 27.14 -6.82
CA SER A 85 -2.84 26.54 -7.31
C SER A 85 -3.89 26.44 -6.21
N ALA A 86 -5.14 26.73 -6.58
CA ALA A 86 -6.28 26.66 -5.67
C ALA A 86 -6.97 25.28 -5.72
N THR A 87 -6.65 24.46 -6.71
CA THR A 87 -7.29 23.17 -6.96
C THR A 87 -6.22 22.10 -7.04
N PHE A 88 -6.40 21.03 -6.27
CA PHE A 88 -5.50 19.89 -6.31
C PHE A 88 -5.80 18.99 -7.51
N GLY A 89 -4.75 18.56 -8.20
CA GLY A 89 -4.84 17.58 -9.26
C GLY A 89 -3.89 17.88 -10.41
N PRO A 90 -3.99 17.10 -11.49
CA PRO A 90 -3.14 17.26 -12.66
C PRO A 90 -3.41 18.59 -13.37
N ASP A 91 -2.36 19.31 -13.73
CA ASP A 91 -2.46 20.58 -14.46
C ASP A 91 -2.25 20.44 -15.98
N GLY A 92 -3.05 21.17 -16.76
CA GLY A 92 -2.84 21.34 -18.21
C GLY A 92 -3.01 20.06 -19.06
N ILE A 93 -2.06 19.85 -20.00
CA ILE A 93 -1.99 18.70 -20.93
C ILE A 93 -1.26 17.51 -20.29
N ASP A 94 -1.66 17.15 -19.08
CA ASP A 94 -1.48 15.78 -18.60
C ASP A 94 -2.31 14.86 -19.50
N GLU A 95 -1.77 14.62 -20.70
CA GLU A 95 -2.41 13.93 -21.79
C GLU A 95 -2.80 12.56 -21.29
N ILE A 96 -4.08 12.46 -20.94
CA ILE A 96 -4.78 11.22 -20.77
C ILE A 96 -4.78 10.56 -22.14
N GLU A 97 -3.72 9.79 -22.41
CA GLU A 97 -3.66 8.93 -23.58
C GLU A 97 -4.28 7.59 -23.16
N ASN A 98 -5.41 7.23 -23.77
CA ASN A 98 -6.14 5.99 -23.45
C ASN A 98 -6.49 5.83 -21.95
N SER A 99 -6.91 6.91 -21.28
CA SER A 99 -7.25 6.88 -19.85
C SER A 99 -6.07 6.57 -18.92
N VAL A 100 -4.84 6.88 -19.35
CA VAL A 100 -3.60 6.73 -18.57
C VAL A 100 -2.86 8.05 -18.51
N ARG A 101 -2.50 8.48 -17.30
CA ARG A 101 -1.62 9.64 -17.07
C ARG A 101 -0.15 9.28 -17.24
N LYS A 102 0.66 10.26 -17.62
CA LYS A 102 2.10 10.11 -17.89
C LYS A 102 2.91 10.79 -16.78
N PRO A 103 3.51 10.04 -15.83
CA PRO A 103 4.29 10.63 -14.75
C PRO A 103 5.48 11.51 -15.16
N GLN A 104 5.92 11.40 -16.42
CA GLN A 104 6.96 12.27 -16.98
C GLN A 104 6.53 13.73 -17.16
N ASN A 105 5.23 14.01 -17.20
CA ASN A 105 4.69 15.36 -17.33
C ASN A 105 4.43 16.02 -15.97
N PHE A 106 4.43 15.22 -14.90
CA PHE A 106 4.11 15.69 -13.55
C PHE A 106 5.23 16.57 -13.00
N ASN A 107 4.88 17.81 -12.69
CA ASN A 107 5.80 18.84 -12.24
C ASN A 107 5.68 19.11 -10.72
N ASP A 108 4.57 18.72 -10.08
CA ASP A 108 4.36 18.93 -8.65
C ASP A 108 3.83 17.68 -7.92
N VAL A 109 3.42 17.83 -6.65
CA VAL A 109 3.01 16.71 -5.79
C VAL A 109 1.61 16.18 -6.09
N ASP A 110 0.68 17.04 -6.53
CA ASP A 110 -0.74 16.73 -6.66
C ASP A 110 -1.14 16.19 -8.04
N ASP A 111 -0.25 16.27 -9.02
CA ASP A 111 -0.40 15.56 -10.29
C ASP A 111 -0.58 14.03 -10.12
N TYR A 112 0.00 13.46 -9.06
CA TYR A 112 -0.07 12.02 -8.76
C TYR A 112 -1.41 11.57 -8.18
N ILE A 113 -2.33 12.50 -7.85
CA ILE A 113 -3.63 12.18 -7.25
C ILE A 113 -4.41 11.21 -8.13
N GLY A 114 -4.85 10.10 -7.52
CA GLY A 114 -5.66 9.09 -8.16
C GLY A 114 -5.22 7.67 -7.87
N CYS A 115 -5.90 6.72 -8.50
CA CYS A 115 -5.70 5.30 -8.26
C CYS A 115 -4.88 4.63 -9.37
N TRP A 116 -3.76 4.03 -8.98
CA TRP A 116 -2.79 3.35 -9.83
C TRP A 116 -2.92 1.83 -9.67
N THR A 117 -2.95 1.09 -10.77
CA THR A 117 -3.32 -0.34 -10.79
C THR A 117 -2.26 -1.18 -11.49
N THR A 118 -2.11 -2.45 -11.12
CA THR A 118 -1.20 -3.37 -11.83
C THR A 118 -1.89 -4.13 -12.95
N ASN A 119 -3.15 -4.51 -12.77
CA ASN A 119 -3.90 -5.33 -13.70
C ASN A 119 -5.42 -5.06 -13.59
N SER A 120 -6.22 -5.63 -14.48
CA SER A 120 -7.67 -5.44 -14.48
C SER A 120 -8.36 -5.96 -13.21
N ALA A 121 -7.76 -6.89 -12.47
CA ALA A 121 -8.30 -7.34 -11.19
C ALA A 121 -8.13 -6.28 -10.09
N SER A 122 -7.01 -5.56 -10.09
CA SER A 122 -6.77 -4.46 -9.15
C SER A 122 -7.63 -3.22 -9.40
N GLU A 123 -8.26 -3.11 -10.58
CA GLU A 123 -9.22 -2.03 -10.87
C GLU A 123 -10.45 -2.08 -9.95
N ALA A 124 -10.81 -3.26 -9.43
CA ALA A 124 -11.90 -3.39 -8.46
C ALA A 124 -11.66 -2.63 -7.15
N TYR A 125 -10.40 -2.29 -6.85
CA TYR A 125 -10.01 -1.50 -5.67
C TYR A 125 -9.99 0.01 -5.95
N CYS A 126 -10.34 0.44 -7.17
CA CYS A 126 -10.26 1.83 -7.62
C CYS A 126 -11.62 2.34 -8.13
N ASN A 127 -12.04 3.53 -7.66
CA ASN A 127 -13.20 4.22 -8.22
C ASN A 127 -12.85 5.18 -9.38
N ASN A 128 -11.60 5.62 -9.45
CA ASN A 128 -11.10 6.54 -10.48
C ASN A 128 -9.66 6.17 -10.84
N ARG A 129 -9.51 5.20 -11.75
CA ARG A 129 -8.19 4.73 -12.21
C ARG A 129 -7.54 5.81 -13.08
N VAL A 130 -6.30 6.16 -12.74
CA VAL A 130 -5.51 7.16 -13.47
C VAL A 130 -4.35 6.56 -14.26
N GLY A 131 -3.91 5.34 -13.95
CA GLY A 131 -2.81 4.73 -14.68
C GLY A 131 -2.36 3.37 -14.16
N ASN A 132 -1.25 2.90 -14.73
CA ASN A 132 -0.61 1.65 -14.34
C ASN A 132 0.52 1.88 -13.35
N LEU A 133 0.68 0.94 -12.43
CA LEU A 133 1.87 0.81 -11.60
C LEU A 133 3.03 0.30 -12.46
N ASN A 134 4.03 1.15 -12.61
CA ASN A 134 5.26 0.87 -13.34
C ASN A 134 6.47 1.17 -12.44
N ASP A 135 7.62 0.63 -12.79
CA ASP A 135 8.89 1.00 -12.16
C ASP A 135 9.33 2.42 -12.58
N ILE A 136 10.44 2.89 -12.01
CA ILE A 136 11.03 4.21 -12.31
C ILE A 136 11.47 4.38 -13.78
N PHE A 137 11.56 3.29 -14.54
CA PHE A 137 11.93 3.27 -15.95
C PHE A 137 10.70 3.09 -16.87
N GLY A 138 9.50 2.98 -16.30
CA GLY A 138 8.25 2.79 -17.04
C GLY A 138 7.94 1.33 -17.39
N ASN A 139 8.70 0.35 -16.88
CA ASN A 139 8.39 -1.06 -17.07
C ASN A 139 7.23 -1.49 -16.17
N SER A 140 6.38 -2.38 -16.67
CA SER A 140 5.29 -2.96 -15.87
C SER A 140 5.85 -3.80 -14.73
N ILE A 141 5.33 -3.58 -13.52
CA ILE A 141 5.65 -4.37 -12.32
C ILE A 141 4.52 -5.33 -11.94
N SER A 142 3.61 -5.61 -12.89
CA SER A 142 2.38 -6.36 -12.64
C SER A 142 2.62 -7.82 -12.25
N ASP A 143 3.77 -8.39 -12.61
CA ASP A 143 4.16 -9.74 -12.20
C ASP A 143 4.63 -9.80 -10.73
N GLU A 144 5.35 -8.78 -10.26
CA GLU A 144 5.88 -8.72 -8.90
C GLU A 144 4.84 -8.22 -7.88
N TYR A 145 3.97 -7.30 -8.33
CA TYR A 145 2.93 -6.66 -7.53
C TYR A 145 1.53 -7.03 -8.02
N ALA A 146 1.32 -8.30 -8.42
CA ALA A 146 0.03 -8.75 -8.93
C ALA A 146 -1.13 -8.43 -7.97
N ASN A 147 -2.18 -7.78 -8.51
CA ASN A 147 -3.37 -7.35 -7.78
C ASN A 147 -3.15 -6.25 -6.74
N PHE A 148 -2.02 -5.54 -6.80
CA PHE A 148 -1.83 -4.33 -6.01
C PHE A 148 -2.49 -3.12 -6.69
N ALA A 149 -3.05 -2.24 -5.86
CA ALA A 149 -3.46 -0.90 -6.25
C ALA A 149 -2.84 0.12 -5.27
N ALA A 150 -2.52 1.31 -5.76
CA ALA A 150 -2.05 2.43 -4.94
C ALA A 150 -2.94 3.65 -5.19
N ASN A 151 -3.63 4.13 -4.16
CA ASN A 151 -4.43 5.34 -4.22
C ASN A 151 -3.67 6.49 -3.56
N VAL A 152 -3.45 7.56 -4.32
CA VAL A 152 -2.76 8.77 -3.86
C VAL A 152 -3.79 9.86 -3.63
N GLU A 153 -3.77 10.43 -2.44
CA GLU A 153 -4.60 11.56 -2.03
C GLU A 153 -3.68 12.66 -1.49
N VAL A 154 -3.89 13.89 -1.93
CA VAL A 154 -3.16 15.06 -1.43
C VAL A 154 -4.17 16.05 -0.86
N THR A 155 -3.89 16.54 0.33
CA THR A 155 -4.72 17.53 1.03
C THR A 155 -3.83 18.61 1.63
N SER A 156 -4.30 19.86 1.68
CA SER A 156 -3.68 20.87 2.55
C SER A 156 -3.69 20.39 3.99
N ASP A 157 -2.57 20.57 4.69
CA ASP A 157 -2.45 20.31 6.11
C ASP A 157 -1.86 21.54 6.80
N SER A 158 -2.27 21.76 8.05
CA SER A 158 -1.80 22.88 8.85
C SER A 158 -1.02 22.34 10.04
N ILE A 159 0.30 22.40 9.96
CA ILE A 159 1.19 21.98 11.06
C ILE A 159 1.49 23.24 11.88
N ASP A 160 1.15 23.21 13.17
CA ASP A 160 1.35 24.32 14.11
C ASP A 160 0.72 25.66 13.66
N GLY A 161 -0.40 25.59 12.94
CA GLY A 161 -1.14 26.76 12.45
C GLY A 161 -0.61 27.37 11.15
N ASN A 162 0.38 26.73 10.51
CA ASN A 162 0.89 27.15 9.20
C ASN A 162 0.35 26.23 8.09
N SER A 163 -0.37 26.80 7.11
CA SER A 163 -1.01 26.06 5.99
C SER A 163 -0.08 25.83 4.80
N GLU A 164 1.23 25.88 5.03
CA GLU A 164 2.29 25.73 4.02
C GLU A 164 2.66 24.26 3.75
N PHE A 165 1.81 23.31 4.15
CA PHE A 165 2.08 21.88 3.97
C PHE A 165 1.00 21.21 3.14
N LYS A 166 1.42 20.38 2.18
CA LYS A 166 0.59 19.39 1.50
C LYS A 166 0.87 18.03 2.15
N LYS A 167 -0.18 17.37 2.66
CA LYS A 167 -0.12 16.00 3.16
C LYS A 167 -0.44 15.05 2.02
N VAL A 168 0.53 14.23 1.65
CA VAL A 168 0.41 13.15 0.67
C VAL A 168 0.10 11.87 1.42
N THR A 169 -1.03 11.23 1.11
CA THR A 169 -1.43 9.93 1.64
C THR A 169 -1.45 8.90 0.52
N VAL A 170 -0.64 7.86 0.66
CA VAL A 170 -0.61 6.72 -0.26
C VAL A 170 -1.24 5.52 0.43
N THR A 171 -2.36 5.03 -0.11
CA THR A 171 -3.04 3.82 0.35
C THR A 171 -2.75 2.69 -0.62
N VAL A 172 -1.99 1.69 -0.18
CA VAL A 172 -1.67 0.51 -0.98
C VAL A 172 -2.60 -0.64 -0.58
N THR A 173 -3.42 -1.10 -1.53
CA THR A 173 -4.28 -2.26 -1.36
C THR A 173 -3.56 -3.50 -1.90
N ALA A 174 -3.24 -4.45 -1.02
CA ALA A 174 -2.56 -5.70 -1.36
C ALA A 174 -3.58 -6.83 -1.60
N GLY A 175 -4.57 -6.58 -2.47
CA GLY A 175 -5.67 -7.51 -2.74
C GLY A 175 -6.43 -7.92 -1.47
N GLN A 176 -6.47 -9.23 -1.20
CA GLN A 176 -7.13 -9.78 0.00
C GLN A 176 -6.35 -9.59 1.30
N PHE A 177 -5.08 -9.17 1.24
CA PHE A 177 -4.20 -9.05 2.40
C PHE A 177 -4.34 -7.70 3.13
N GLY A 178 -5.24 -6.84 2.67
CA GLY A 178 -5.65 -5.60 3.33
C GLY A 178 -5.07 -4.33 2.72
N ASP A 179 -5.46 -3.21 3.32
CA ASP A 179 -5.05 -1.86 2.93
C ASP A 179 -4.02 -1.31 3.90
N TYR A 180 -2.95 -0.75 3.34
CA TYR A 180 -1.82 -0.19 4.09
C TYR A 180 -1.69 1.30 3.75
N ARG A 181 -1.82 2.16 4.75
CA ARG A 181 -1.85 3.63 4.56
C ARG A 181 -0.56 4.24 5.08
N PHE A 182 0.06 5.04 4.23
CA PHE A 182 1.28 5.79 4.53
C PHE A 182 1.03 7.26 4.22
N SER A 183 1.60 8.16 5.02
CA SER A 183 1.49 9.59 4.75
C SER A 183 2.81 10.29 4.97
N ALA A 184 3.06 11.31 4.15
CA ALA A 184 4.17 12.22 4.31
C ALA A 184 3.73 13.65 4.01
N HIS A 185 4.57 14.61 4.38
CA HIS A 185 4.30 16.03 4.21
C HIS A 185 5.33 16.67 3.30
N ARG A 186 4.86 17.44 2.32
CA ARG A 186 5.67 18.36 1.53
C ARG A 186 5.40 19.78 2.01
N GLY A 187 6.43 20.45 2.51
CA GLY A 187 6.36 21.87 2.84
C GLY A 187 6.65 22.76 1.63
N ASN A 188 6.09 23.96 1.66
CA ASN A 188 6.37 25.07 0.76
C ASN A 188 7.58 25.84 1.28
N PHE A 189 8.77 25.44 0.87
CA PHE A 189 10.06 26.01 1.26
C PHE A 189 11.08 25.92 0.12
#